data_AF-A0A0A2WN88-F1
#
_entry.id   AF-A0A0A2WN88-F1
#
_cell.length_a   1.000
_cell.length_b   1.000
_cell.length_c   1.000
_cell.angle_alpha   90.00
_cell.angle_beta   90.00
_cell.angle_gamma   90.00
#
_symmetry.space_group_name_H-M   'P 1'
#
loop_
_entity.id
_entity.type
_entity.pdbx_description
1 polymer ?
#
loop_
_entity_poly.entity_id
_entity_poly.type
_entity_poly.pdbx_seq_one_letter_code
_entity_poly.pdbx_strand_id
1 'polypeptide(L)'
;MRFWAVLLLLGLALAQAGEEAAFVRCREVVGLLRPLGLYEVRGRSVLVLGLPETPLVQLVLARDRPLPLGHPGEGVFPEAPPPWLRELALARLVVRDRGGYACFLVHRGVVVGVLRLGPDLEPRPLFPPGRMRRRF
;
A
#
# COMPACT_ATOMS: atom_id res chain seq x y z
N MET A 1 7.56 0.73 41.85
CA MET A 1 6.77 1.58 40.92
C MET A 1 7.61 2.23 39.81
N ARG A 2 8.85 2.69 40.04
CA ARG A 2 9.68 3.36 39.00
C ARG A 2 10.10 2.46 37.82
N PHE A 3 10.34 1.17 38.04
CA PHE A 3 10.80 0.24 36.99
C PHE A 3 9.72 -0.02 35.92
N TRP A 4 8.44 -0.05 36.32
CA TRP A 4 7.31 -0.21 35.40
C TRP A 4 7.13 0.99 34.48
N ALA A 5 7.31 2.21 35.00
CA ALA A 5 7.24 3.42 34.20
C ALA A 5 8.36 3.45 33.14
N VAL A 6 9.58 3.02 33.49
CA VAL A 6 10.70 2.95 32.55
C VAL A 6 10.43 1.93 31.44
N LEU A 7 9.94 0.73 31.78
CA LEU A 7 9.59 -0.29 30.78
C LEU A 7 8.48 0.17 29.82
N LEU A 8 7.45 0.87 30.32
CA LEU A 8 6.39 1.41 29.48
C LEU A 8 6.91 2.49 28.51
N LEU A 9 7.77 3.39 29.00
CA LEU A 9 8.38 4.43 28.16
C LEU A 9 9.30 3.84 27.09
N LEU A 10 10.11 2.82 27.44
CA LEU A 10 10.94 2.10 26.48
C LEU A 10 10.12 1.38 25.42
N GLY A 11 9.02 0.71 25.82
CA GLY A 11 8.11 0.07 24.89
C GLY A 11 7.46 1.06 23.91
N LEU A 12 7.05 2.22 24.41
CA LEU A 12 6.46 3.28 23.58
C LEU A 12 7.49 3.86 22.59
N ALA A 13 8.70 4.14 23.05
CA ALA A 13 9.77 4.68 22.23
C ALA A 13 10.17 3.73 21.10
N LEU A 14 10.26 2.42 21.39
CA LEU A 14 10.54 1.40 20.37
C LEU A 14 9.40 1.26 19.35
N ALA A 15 8.15 1.40 19.78
CA ALA A 15 7.00 1.39 18.87
C ALA A 15 7.01 2.62 17.94
N GLN A 16 7.23 3.81 18.49
CA GLN A 16 7.30 5.05 17.71
C GLN A 16 8.47 5.05 16.71
N ALA A 17 9.65 4.57 17.12
CA ALA A 17 10.79 4.43 16.22
C ALA A 17 10.50 3.47 15.05
N GLY A 18 9.77 2.37 15.32
CA GLY A 18 9.34 1.43 14.28
C GLY A 18 8.33 2.03 13.30
N GLU A 19 7.36 2.81 13.79
CA GLU A 19 6.37 3.48 12.95
C GLU A 19 6.99 4.58 12.07
N GLU A 20 7.95 5.33 12.60
CA GLU A 20 8.66 6.36 11.84
C GLU A 20 9.54 5.74 10.74
N ALA A 21 10.29 4.68 11.05
CA ALA A 21 11.06 3.95 10.06
C ALA A 21 10.15 3.35 8.96
N ALA A 22 9.01 2.79 9.34
CA ALA A 22 8.02 2.28 8.39
C ALA A 22 7.42 3.39 7.52
N PHE A 23 7.14 4.57 8.08
CA PHE A 23 6.65 5.71 7.31
C PHE A 23 7.66 6.16 6.24
N VAL A 24 8.93 6.29 6.61
CA VAL A 24 10.01 6.65 5.68
C VAL A 24 10.11 5.62 4.56
N ARG A 25 10.13 4.33 4.91
CA ARG A 25 10.21 3.24 3.92
C ARG A 25 9.00 3.20 2.99
N CYS A 26 7.79 3.38 3.52
CA CYS A 26 6.58 3.48 2.72
C CYS A 26 6.64 4.65 1.73
N ARG A 27 7.19 5.80 2.13
CA ARG A 27 7.35 6.96 1.24
C ARG A 27 8.30 6.66 0.08
N GLU A 28 9.42 5.96 0.35
CA GLU A 28 10.34 5.51 -0.70
C GLU A 28 9.63 4.59 -1.71
N VAL A 29 8.94 3.56 -1.21
CA VAL A 29 8.23 2.60 -2.05
C VAL A 29 7.15 3.27 -2.89
N VAL A 30 6.36 4.17 -2.29
CA VAL A 30 5.33 4.94 -3.02
C VAL A 30 5.93 5.75 -4.15
N GLY A 31 7.11 6.36 -3.96
CA GLY A 31 7.82 7.08 -5.01
C GLY A 31 8.30 6.21 -6.17
N LEU A 32 8.33 4.88 -5.99
CA LEU A 32 8.75 3.90 -6.99
C LEU A 32 7.57 3.14 -7.61
N LEU A 33 6.35 3.32 -7.10
CA LEU A 33 5.19 2.60 -7.60
C LEU A 33 4.92 2.94 -9.06
N ARG A 34 4.70 1.90 -9.86
CA ARG A 34 4.27 2.01 -11.25
C ARG A 34 2.97 1.24 -11.46
N PRO A 35 2.15 1.64 -12.44
CA PRO A 35 1.07 0.78 -12.92
C PRO A 35 1.61 -0.57 -13.34
N LEU A 36 1.02 -1.63 -12.80
CA LEU A 36 1.25 -3.00 -13.23
C LEU A 36 0.08 -3.57 -14.02
N GLY A 37 -1.12 -2.97 -13.94
CA GLY A 37 -2.28 -3.44 -14.70
C GLY A 37 -3.58 -2.75 -14.28
N LEU A 38 -4.58 -2.80 -15.16
CA LEU A 38 -5.92 -2.22 -15.00
C LEU A 38 -6.98 -3.29 -15.26
N TYR A 39 -7.59 -3.76 -14.19
CA TYR A 39 -8.44 -4.95 -14.18
C TYR A 39 -9.92 -4.57 -14.13
N GLU A 40 -10.81 -5.37 -14.69
CA GLU A 40 -12.26 -5.17 -14.55
C GLU A 40 -12.84 -6.21 -13.58
N VAL A 41 -13.39 -5.74 -12.46
CA VAL A 41 -13.80 -6.59 -11.35
C VAL A 41 -15.22 -6.26 -10.95
N ARG A 42 -16.17 -7.13 -11.33
CA ARG A 42 -17.61 -6.95 -11.04
C ARG A 42 -18.12 -5.58 -11.51
N GLY A 43 -17.71 -5.16 -12.71
CA GLY A 43 -18.10 -3.87 -13.31
C GLY A 43 -17.39 -2.65 -12.71
N ARG A 44 -16.22 -2.84 -12.10
CA ARG A 44 -15.36 -1.76 -11.59
C ARG A 44 -13.95 -1.93 -12.10
N SER A 45 -13.37 -0.86 -12.60
CA SER A 45 -11.96 -0.83 -12.98
C SER A 45 -11.08 -0.84 -11.71
N VAL A 46 -9.95 -1.53 -11.76
CA VAL A 46 -9.04 -1.72 -10.63
C VAL A 46 -7.62 -1.50 -11.13
N LEU A 47 -6.94 -0.47 -10.62
CA LEU A 47 -5.54 -0.23 -10.91
C LEU A 47 -4.65 -0.94 -9.88
N VAL A 48 -3.76 -1.80 -10.33
CA VAL A 48 -2.73 -2.40 -9.49
C VAL A 48 -1.43 -1.63 -9.67
N LEU A 49 -0.85 -1.22 -8.55
CA LEU A 49 0.44 -0.54 -8.48
C LEU A 49 1.47 -1.44 -7.78
N GLY A 50 2.71 -1.32 -8.20
CA GLY A 50 3.78 -2.08 -7.57
C GLY A 50 5.17 -1.74 -8.10
N LEU A 51 6.12 -2.54 -7.67
CA LEU A 51 7.48 -2.59 -8.22
C LEU A 51 7.47 -3.57 -9.41
N PRO A 52 8.52 -3.60 -10.26
CA PRO A 52 8.64 -4.61 -11.30
C PRO A 52 8.33 -6.01 -10.74
N GLU A 53 7.39 -6.70 -11.39
CA GLU A 53 6.94 -8.06 -11.03
C GLU A 53 6.29 -8.23 -9.64
N THR A 54 6.15 -7.16 -8.85
CA THR A 54 5.68 -7.24 -7.46
C THR A 54 4.47 -6.31 -7.24
N PRO A 55 3.23 -6.84 -7.29
CA PRO A 55 2.03 -6.06 -6.99
C PRO A 55 1.98 -5.73 -5.49
N LEU A 56 1.82 -4.46 -5.15
CA LEU A 56 1.87 -3.99 -3.75
C LEU A 56 0.59 -3.31 -3.30
N VAL A 57 -0.06 -2.56 -4.19
CA VAL A 57 -1.23 -1.75 -3.87
C VAL A 57 -2.30 -1.96 -4.92
N GLN A 58 -3.56 -2.00 -4.47
CA GLN A 58 -4.73 -2.01 -5.33
C GLN A 58 -5.56 -0.76 -5.08
N LEU A 59 -5.97 -0.11 -6.17
CA LEU A 59 -6.89 1.02 -6.19
C LEU A 59 -8.12 0.64 -7.00
N VAL A 60 -9.31 0.67 -6.41
CA VAL A 60 -10.56 0.55 -7.17
C VAL A 60 -10.82 1.89 -7.83
N LEU A 61 -11.30 1.93 -9.07
CA LEU A 61 -11.62 3.15 -9.79
C LEU A 61 -13.13 3.28 -10.07
N ALA A 62 -13.62 4.51 -10.15
CA ALA A 62 -14.88 4.88 -10.78
C ALA A 62 -14.65 6.04 -11.74
N ARG A 63 -14.91 5.83 -13.05
CA ARG A 63 -14.64 6.81 -14.11
C ARG A 63 -13.20 7.37 -14.02
N ASP A 64 -12.22 6.47 -13.98
CA ASP A 64 -10.80 6.78 -13.85
C ASP A 64 -10.40 7.51 -12.56
N ARG A 65 -11.19 7.45 -11.48
CA ARG A 65 -10.81 8.04 -10.19
C ARG A 65 -10.78 7.01 -9.08
N PRO A 66 -9.78 7.04 -8.18
CA PRO A 66 -9.67 6.04 -7.14
C PRO A 66 -10.81 6.14 -6.10
N LEU A 67 -11.31 4.99 -5.69
CA LEU A 67 -12.34 4.73 -4.69
C LEU A 67 -11.72 4.07 -3.45
N PRO A 68 -12.40 4.17 -2.29
CA PRO A 68 -12.05 3.38 -1.11
C PRO A 68 -12.09 1.87 -1.41
N LEU A 69 -11.13 1.13 -0.83
CA LEU A 69 -10.78 -0.28 -1.05
C LEU A 69 -11.89 -1.23 -1.53
N GLY A 70 -11.57 -2.07 -2.51
CA GLY A 70 -12.36 -3.22 -2.94
C GLY A 70 -11.48 -4.32 -3.52
N HIS A 71 -12.06 -5.50 -3.74
CA HIS A 71 -11.33 -6.74 -4.05
C HIS A 71 -10.87 -6.82 -5.52
N PRO A 72 -9.75 -7.51 -5.83
CA PRO A 72 -9.19 -7.61 -7.19
C PRO A 72 -9.77 -8.78 -8.01
N GLY A 73 -9.62 -8.68 -9.33
CA GLY A 73 -10.03 -9.62 -10.38
C GLY A 73 -9.16 -9.42 -11.64
N GLU A 74 -9.54 -9.98 -12.78
CA GLU A 74 -8.72 -10.09 -14.01
C GLU A 74 -8.90 -8.91 -15.02
N GLY A 75 -7.92 -8.64 -15.90
CA GLY A 75 -7.98 -7.55 -16.90
C GLY A 75 -6.62 -7.05 -17.45
N VAL A 76 -6.64 -5.86 -18.08
CA VAL A 76 -5.77 -5.41 -19.18
C VAL A 76 -4.72 -4.38 -18.73
N PHE A 77 -3.55 -4.32 -19.36
CA PHE A 77 -2.52 -3.33 -19.02
C PHE A 77 -2.88 -1.93 -19.57
N PRO A 78 -2.87 -0.86 -18.74
CA PRO A 78 -3.02 0.49 -19.24
C PRO A 78 -1.73 0.90 -19.97
N GLU A 79 -1.88 1.47 -21.16
CA GLU A 79 -0.76 1.91 -22.02
C GLU A 79 0.00 3.10 -21.42
N ALA A 80 -0.65 3.88 -20.55
CA ALA A 80 -0.04 4.97 -19.80
C ALA A 80 -0.62 5.07 -18.37
N PRO A 81 0.18 5.52 -17.37
CA PRO A 81 -0.32 5.81 -16.03
C PRO A 81 -1.41 6.88 -16.07
N PRO A 82 -2.50 6.75 -15.29
CA PRO A 82 -3.46 7.83 -15.13
C PRO A 82 -2.79 9.10 -14.59
N PRO A 83 -3.18 10.30 -15.04
CA PRO A 83 -2.48 11.55 -14.70
C PRO A 83 -2.54 11.89 -13.20
N TRP A 84 -3.65 11.53 -12.54
CA TRP A 84 -3.85 11.72 -11.10
C TRP A 84 -2.96 10.79 -10.25
N LEU A 85 -2.28 9.80 -10.85
CA LEU A 85 -1.36 8.93 -10.11
C LEU A 85 -0.25 9.74 -9.42
N ARG A 86 0.14 10.87 -10.00
CA ARG A 86 1.11 11.82 -9.42
C ARG A 86 0.55 12.58 -8.21
N GLU A 87 -0.76 12.61 -8.03
CA GLU A 87 -1.44 13.24 -6.88
C GLU A 87 -1.57 12.28 -5.69
N LEU A 88 -1.18 11.00 -5.82
CA LEU A 88 -1.16 10.07 -4.69
C LEU A 88 -0.12 10.48 -3.66
N ALA A 89 -0.56 10.60 -2.41
CA ALA A 89 0.29 10.87 -1.28
C ALA A 89 0.16 9.77 -0.21
N LEU A 90 1.08 9.78 0.75
CA LEU A 90 1.02 8.90 1.92
C LEU A 90 0.33 9.65 3.07
N ALA A 91 -0.63 9.02 3.74
CA ALA A 91 -1.13 9.52 5.01
C ALA A 91 -0.01 9.51 6.05
N ARG A 92 0.03 10.51 6.94
CA ARG A 92 0.99 10.58 8.06
C ARG A 92 0.74 9.54 9.17
N LEU A 93 -0.11 8.56 8.92
CA LEU A 93 -0.47 7.50 9.85
C LEU A 93 0.08 6.17 9.32
N VAL A 94 0.85 5.50 10.18
CA VAL A 94 1.26 4.11 10.00
C VAL A 94 0.62 3.30 11.11
N VAL A 95 0.03 2.16 10.75
CA VAL A 95 -0.56 1.23 11.72
C VAL A 95 0.29 -0.03 11.78
N ARG A 96 0.75 -0.38 12.98
CA ARG A 96 1.39 -1.67 13.23
C ARG A 96 0.34 -2.77 13.38
N ASP A 97 0.55 -3.89 12.71
CA ASP A 97 -0.27 -5.10 12.81
C ASP A 97 0.63 -6.33 13.03
N ARG A 98 0.06 -7.50 13.35
CA ARG A 98 0.78 -8.76 13.57
C ARG A 98 1.68 -9.16 12.39
N GLY A 99 1.39 -8.68 11.19
CA GLY A 99 2.12 -8.97 9.96
C GLY A 99 3.13 -7.90 9.51
N GLY A 100 3.35 -6.85 10.30
CA GLY A 100 4.24 -5.72 9.96
C GLY A 100 3.56 -4.36 10.09
N TYR A 101 3.63 -3.54 9.03
CA TYR A 101 3.11 -2.17 9.03
C TYR A 101 2.16 -1.94 7.85
N ALA A 102 1.14 -1.11 8.07
CA ALA A 102 0.21 -0.67 7.04
C ALA A 102 0.30 0.85 6.87
N CYS A 103 0.54 1.27 5.64
CA CYS A 103 0.60 2.67 5.24
C CYS A 103 -0.53 2.97 4.27
N PHE A 104 -1.21 4.08 4.46
CA PHE A 104 -2.42 4.43 3.70
C PHE A 104 -2.09 5.41 2.59
N LEU A 105 -2.43 5.06 1.36
CA LEU A 105 -2.33 5.95 0.23
C LEU A 105 -3.59 6.82 0.17
N VAL A 106 -3.39 8.12 0.03
CA VAL A 106 -4.45 9.12 -0.03
C VAL A 106 -4.43 9.84 -1.37
N HIS A 107 -5.62 10.10 -1.89
CA HIS A 107 -5.84 10.96 -3.04
C HIS A 107 -6.90 11.99 -2.66
N ARG A 108 -6.54 13.28 -2.72
CA ARG A 108 -7.41 14.41 -2.32
C ARG A 108 -8.04 14.24 -0.92
N GLY A 109 -7.24 13.78 0.04
CA GLY A 109 -7.65 13.61 1.43
C GLY A 109 -8.43 12.33 1.73
N VAL A 110 -8.70 11.49 0.73
CA VAL A 110 -9.42 10.22 0.90
C VAL A 110 -8.45 9.05 0.80
N VAL A 111 -8.55 8.08 1.72
CA VAL A 111 -7.78 6.83 1.65
C VAL A 111 -8.31 5.96 0.51
N VAL A 112 -7.41 5.61 -0.41
CA VAL A 112 -7.74 4.89 -1.64
C VAL A 112 -6.98 3.58 -1.82
N GLY A 113 -5.92 3.37 -1.05
CA GLY A 113 -5.11 2.16 -1.11
C GLY A 113 -4.33 1.94 0.17
N VAL A 114 -3.79 0.73 0.32
CA VAL A 114 -2.95 0.35 1.46
C VAL A 114 -1.70 -0.32 0.92
N LEU A 115 -0.54 0.18 1.32
CA LEU A 115 0.75 -0.47 1.17
C LEU A 115 1.07 -1.20 2.47
N ARG A 116 1.46 -2.47 2.37
CA ARG A 116 1.87 -3.28 3.53
C ARG A 116 3.37 -3.51 3.51
N LEU A 117 4.01 -3.31 4.65
CA LEU A 117 5.39 -3.73 4.89
C LEU A 117 5.41 -4.90 5.87
N GLY A 118 6.43 -5.74 5.77
CA GLY A 118 6.74 -6.78 6.75
C GLY A 118 7.36 -6.19 8.02
N PRO A 119 7.62 -7.02 9.03
CA PRO A 119 8.35 -6.61 10.24
C PRO A 119 9.77 -6.11 9.95
N ASP A 120 10.36 -6.58 8.85
CA ASP A 120 11.65 -6.21 8.27
C ASP A 120 11.59 -4.96 7.38
N LEU A 121 10.43 -4.30 7.31
CA LEU A 121 10.15 -3.14 6.47
C LEU A 121 10.18 -3.44 4.95
N GLU A 122 10.22 -4.72 4.56
CA GLU A 122 10.16 -5.09 3.16
C GLU A 122 8.71 -5.04 2.63
N PRO A 123 8.48 -4.56 1.39
CA PRO A 123 7.15 -4.49 0.82
C PRO A 123 6.51 -5.88 0.71
N ARG A 124 5.29 -6.04 1.24
CA ARG A 124 4.56 -7.30 1.13
C ARG A 124 3.75 -7.33 -0.15
N PRO A 125 3.91 -8.37 -1.00
CA PRO A 125 3.09 -8.55 -2.17
C PRO A 125 1.61 -8.63 -1.80
N LEU A 126 0.77 -7.99 -2.62
CA LEU A 126 -0.69 -7.98 -2.51
C LEU A 126 -1.27 -9.41 -2.65
N PHE A 127 -0.59 -10.25 -3.45
CA PHE A 127 -0.97 -11.64 -3.69
C PHE A 127 0.17 -12.58 -3.33
N PRO A 128 -0.13 -13.83 -2.90
CA PRO A 128 0.89 -14.86 -2.78
C PRO A 128 1.57 -15.10 -4.14
N PRO A 129 2.85 -15.49 -4.14
CA PRO A 129 3.56 -15.86 -5.36
C PRO A 129 2.77 -16.94 -6.13
N GLY A 130 2.62 -16.76 -7.45
CA GLY A 130 1.93 -17.70 -8.33
C GLY A 130 0.49 -17.34 -8.72
N ARG A 131 -0.19 -16.41 -8.04
CA ARG A 131 -1.53 -15.95 -8.46
C ARG A 131 -1.52 -14.99 -9.65
N MET A 132 -0.39 -14.40 -10.01
CA MET A 132 -0.23 -13.56 -11.21
C MET A 132 0.16 -14.35 -12.46
N ARG A 133 0.40 -15.67 -12.35
CA ARG A 133 0.67 -16.57 -13.49
C ARG A 133 -0.64 -17.02 -14.15
N ARG A 134 -1.37 -16.09 -14.73
CA ARG A 134 -2.18 -16.38 -15.93
C ARG A 134 -1.96 -15.24 -16.91
N ARG A 135 -0.90 -15.44 -17.72
CA ARG A 135 -0.80 -14.81 -19.03
C ARG A 135 -2.04 -15.22 -19.82
N PHE A 136 -2.76 -14.24 -20.34
CA PHE A 136 -3.46 -14.36 -21.61
C PHE A 136 -2.82 -13.32 -22.54
#